data_AF-A0A842L495-F1
#
_entry.id   AF-A0A842L495-F1
#
_cell.length_a   1.000
_cell.length_b   1.000
_cell.length_c   1.000
_cell.angle_alpha   90.00
_cell.angle_beta   90.00
_cell.angle_gamma   90.00
#
_symmetry.space_group_name_H-M   'P 1'
#
loop_
_entity.id
_entity.type
_entity.pdbx_description
1 polymer ?
#
loop_
_entity_poly.entity_id
_entity_poly.type
_entity_poly.pdbx_seq_one_letter_code
_entity_poly.pdbx_strand_id
1 'polypeptide(L)'
;MELVGFVHVGNTFNERLIARVYKRVNAYFKSKNLPIRLVYLGELELGPGYLVNIQTENGNVKGYPLEGVTELLHAKLIHTQEEIMEKRKTREEKNENKNNNVSKMNKIFGILNFPIVSRNPYLDFYEKFLGIQQDFHELKVMVLSIKPFEDNDEKVFEKRLFKGILHEVGHAFGLNHCQEDCVMNPPKVIGEWDLRRDDFCERCFVELKRNVKWKED
;
A
#
# COMPACT_ATOMS: atom_id res chain seq x y z
N MET A 1 6.74 -12.54 12.03
CA MET A 1 6.79 -12.01 10.66
C MET A 1 5.44 -11.43 10.34
N GLU A 2 5.34 -10.15 10.02
CA GLU A 2 4.12 -9.44 9.64
C GLU A 2 3.88 -9.58 8.12
N LEU A 3 2.73 -10.14 7.74
CA LEU A 3 2.35 -10.29 6.33
C LEU A 3 1.46 -9.12 5.91
N VAL A 4 1.78 -8.52 4.77
CA VAL A 4 0.98 -7.46 4.14
C VAL A 4 0.55 -7.96 2.76
N GLY A 5 -0.75 -8.07 2.51
CA GLY A 5 -1.27 -8.37 1.18
C GLY A 5 -0.93 -7.24 0.20
N PHE A 6 -0.49 -7.55 -1.01
CA PHE A 6 -0.18 -6.58 -2.05
C PHE A 6 -1.02 -6.88 -3.28
N VAL A 7 -1.80 -5.91 -3.72
CA VAL A 7 -2.81 -6.04 -4.77
C VAL A 7 -2.67 -4.91 -5.79
N HIS A 8 -2.83 -5.22 -7.07
CA HIS A 8 -3.01 -4.20 -8.10
C HIS A 8 -4.50 -3.90 -8.27
N VAL A 9 -4.87 -2.63 -8.36
CA VAL A 9 -6.27 -2.22 -8.48
C VAL A 9 -6.46 -1.37 -9.73
N GLY A 10 -7.15 -1.91 -10.72
CA GLY A 10 -7.38 -1.27 -12.01
C GLY A 10 -7.02 -2.17 -13.20
N ASN A 11 -7.21 -1.64 -14.41
CA ASN A 11 -7.27 -2.46 -15.64
C ASN A 11 -6.02 -2.32 -16.53
N THR A 12 -5.06 -1.44 -16.18
CA THR A 12 -3.86 -1.20 -16.98
C THR A 12 -2.66 -0.91 -16.08
N PHE A 13 -1.70 -1.84 -16.03
CA PHE A 13 -0.44 -1.67 -15.31
C PHE A 13 0.75 -2.07 -16.18
N ASN A 14 1.89 -1.39 -15.99
CA ASN A 14 3.17 -1.94 -16.43
C ASN A 14 3.59 -3.04 -15.43
N GLU A 15 3.10 -4.26 -15.63
CA GLU A 15 3.35 -5.40 -14.73
C GLU A 15 4.84 -5.61 -14.45
N ARG A 16 5.71 -5.38 -15.44
CA ARG A 16 7.17 -5.55 -15.30
C ARG A 16 7.73 -4.56 -14.27
N LEU A 17 7.37 -3.28 -14.39
CA LEU A 17 7.81 -2.25 -13.45
C LEU A 17 7.29 -2.55 -12.05
N ILE A 18 6.00 -2.84 -11.89
CA ILE A 18 5.41 -3.12 -10.58
C ILE A 18 6.05 -4.36 -9.95
N ALA A 19 6.32 -5.41 -10.72
CA ALA A 19 7.04 -6.59 -10.24
C ALA A 19 8.47 -6.28 -9.78
N ARG A 20 9.19 -5.36 -10.47
CA ARG A 20 10.52 -4.90 -10.02
C ARG A 20 10.41 -4.16 -8.69
N VAL A 21 9.47 -3.22 -8.57
CA VAL A 21 9.23 -2.47 -7.32
C VAL A 21 8.86 -3.41 -6.18
N TYR A 22 7.91 -4.33 -6.38
CA TYR A 22 7.49 -5.33 -5.39
C TYR A 22 8.68 -6.16 -4.89
N LYS A 23 9.54 -6.64 -5.80
CA LYS A 23 10.77 -7.38 -5.45
C LYS A 23 11.74 -6.51 -4.67
N ARG A 24 11.93 -5.26 -5.10
CA ARG A 24 12.82 -4.29 -4.45
C ARG A 24 12.38 -3.97 -3.01
N VAL A 25 11.09 -3.76 -2.77
CA VAL A 25 10.54 -3.51 -1.42
C VAL A 25 10.75 -4.70 -0.50
N ASN A 26 10.46 -5.92 -0.96
CA ASN A 26 10.72 -7.12 -0.15
C ASN A 26 12.22 -7.35 0.11
N ALA A 27 13.08 -7.09 -0.89
CA ALA A 27 14.53 -7.16 -0.72
C ALA A 27 15.04 -6.13 0.30
N TYR A 28 14.47 -4.91 0.28
CA TYR A 28 14.76 -3.87 1.25
C TYR A 28 14.43 -4.33 2.67
N PHE A 29 13.20 -4.80 2.94
CA PHE A 29 12.83 -5.28 4.28
C PHE A 29 13.75 -6.41 4.77
N LYS A 30 14.07 -7.37 3.88
CA LYS A 30 15.00 -8.45 4.18
C LYS A 30 16.39 -7.93 4.54
N SER A 31 16.94 -6.99 3.75
CA SER A 31 18.27 -6.43 3.96
C SER A 31 18.40 -5.62 5.26
N LYS A 32 17.29 -5.07 5.74
CA LYS A 32 17.23 -4.28 6.98
C LYS A 32 16.81 -5.10 8.20
N ASN A 33 16.65 -6.42 8.05
CA ASN A 33 16.14 -7.33 9.08
C ASN A 33 14.81 -6.85 9.70
N LEU A 34 13.93 -6.28 8.87
CA LEU A 34 12.56 -5.95 9.26
C LEU A 34 11.68 -7.19 9.03
N PRO A 35 10.93 -7.68 10.03
CA PRO A 35 10.08 -8.85 9.86
C PRO A 35 8.76 -8.46 9.19
N ILE A 36 8.82 -7.80 8.04
CA ILE A 36 7.69 -7.43 7.18
C ILE A 36 7.86 -8.14 5.83
N ARG A 37 6.78 -8.71 5.31
CA ARG A 37 6.77 -9.32 3.97
C ARG A 37 5.52 -8.94 3.19
N LEU A 38 5.70 -8.37 2.00
CA LEU A 38 4.62 -8.19 1.04
C LEU A 38 4.31 -9.52 0.35
N VAL A 39 3.04 -9.91 0.35
CA VAL A 39 2.53 -11.14 -0.31
C VAL A 39 1.63 -10.71 -1.45
N TYR A 40 2.00 -11.05 -2.69
CA TYR A 40 1.16 -10.74 -3.85
C TYR A 40 -0.15 -11.54 -3.80
N LEU A 41 -1.28 -10.84 -3.87
CA LEU A 41 -2.63 -11.44 -3.80
C LEU A 41 -3.41 -11.32 -5.12
N GLY A 42 -2.72 -10.92 -6.20
CA GLY A 42 -3.30 -10.77 -7.53
C GLY A 42 -3.79 -9.35 -7.82
N GLU A 43 -4.74 -9.27 -8.75
CA GLU A 43 -5.29 -8.02 -9.25
C GLU A 43 -6.78 -7.94 -8.93
N LEU A 44 -7.25 -6.72 -8.73
CA LEU A 44 -8.66 -6.37 -8.57
C LEU A 44 -9.04 -5.47 -9.74
N GLU A 45 -9.78 -6.03 -10.68
CA GLU A 45 -10.34 -5.27 -11.77
C GLU A 45 -11.50 -4.41 -11.28
N LEU A 46 -11.51 -3.15 -11.71
CA LEU A 46 -12.58 -2.23 -11.39
C LEU A 46 -13.49 -2.07 -12.60
N GLY A 47 -14.76 -2.43 -12.43
CA GLY A 47 -15.78 -2.30 -13.45
C GLY A 47 -16.01 -0.84 -13.87
N PRO A 48 -16.70 -0.60 -15.00
CA PRO A 48 -16.85 0.73 -15.61
C PRO A 48 -17.58 1.78 -14.73
N GLY A 49 -18.20 1.38 -13.62
CA GLY A 49 -18.87 2.27 -12.66
C GLY A 49 -17.99 2.79 -11.50
N TYR A 50 -16.77 2.28 -11.34
CA TYR A 50 -15.87 2.68 -10.25
C TYR A 50 -15.01 3.91 -10.59
N LEU A 51 -14.94 4.32 -11.86
CA LEU A 51 -14.24 5.53 -12.25
C LEU A 51 -15.20 6.72 -12.25
N VAL A 52 -14.87 7.74 -11.48
CA VAL A 52 -15.55 9.04 -11.56
C VAL A 52 -14.85 9.92 -12.59
N ASN A 53 -15.64 10.68 -13.33
CA ASN A 53 -15.15 11.70 -14.26
C ASN A 53 -15.34 13.07 -13.61
N ILE A 54 -14.22 13.77 -13.38
CA ILE A 54 -14.18 15.06 -12.69
C ILE A 54 -13.84 16.13 -13.71
N GLN A 55 -14.71 17.12 -13.86
CA GLN A 55 -14.46 18.27 -14.72
C GLN A 55 -13.56 19.27 -13.99
N THR A 56 -12.44 19.64 -14.61
CA THR A 56 -11.49 20.65 -14.11
C THR A 56 -11.31 21.75 -15.16
N GLU A 57 -10.70 22.87 -14.79
CA GLU A 57 -10.38 23.96 -15.73
C GLU A 57 -9.50 23.47 -16.90
N ASN A 58 -8.66 22.46 -16.66
CA ASN A 58 -7.76 21.86 -17.64
C ASN A 58 -8.35 20.64 -18.36
N GLY A 59 -9.67 20.41 -18.22
CA GLY A 59 -10.39 19.30 -18.83
C GLY A 59 -10.80 18.21 -17.85
N ASN A 60 -11.13 17.04 -18.39
CA ASN A 60 -11.71 15.94 -17.62
C ASN A 60 -10.63 15.01 -17.05
N VAL A 61 -10.68 14.79 -15.73
CA VAL A 61 -9.78 13.88 -15.01
C VAL A 61 -10.58 12.67 -14.52
N LYS A 62 -10.10 11.47 -14.82
CA LYS A 62 -10.64 10.23 -14.25
C LYS A 62 -9.95 9.92 -12.92
N GLY A 63 -10.71 9.51 -11.93
CA GLY A 63 -10.19 9.10 -10.62
C GLY A 63 -11.00 7.96 -10.02
N TYR A 64 -10.41 7.25 -9.07
CA TYR A 64 -11.11 6.28 -8.25
C TYR A 64 -11.58 6.95 -6.94
N PRO A 65 -12.86 6.81 -6.57
CA PRO A 65 -13.35 7.20 -5.25
C PRO A 65 -12.59 6.45 -4.17
N LEU A 66 -12.02 7.20 -3.22
CA LEU A 66 -11.24 6.65 -2.13
C LEU A 66 -12.03 5.59 -1.37
N GLU A 67 -13.27 5.93 -0.99
CA GLU A 67 -14.17 5.09 -0.22
C GLU A 67 -14.46 3.78 -0.94
N GLY A 68 -14.67 3.84 -2.25
CA GLY A 68 -14.93 2.64 -3.06
C GLY A 68 -13.73 1.69 -3.13
N VAL A 69 -12.52 2.24 -3.24
CA VAL A 69 -11.28 1.43 -3.30
C VAL A 69 -10.96 0.83 -1.95
N THR A 70 -11.06 1.61 -0.86
CA THR A 70 -10.71 1.12 0.46
C THR A 70 -11.66 0.03 0.95
N GLU A 71 -12.96 0.16 0.68
CA GLU A 71 -13.95 -0.90 0.94
C GLU A 71 -13.67 -2.17 0.14
N LEU A 72 -13.30 -2.04 -1.15
CA LEU A 72 -12.97 -3.20 -1.98
C LEU A 72 -11.74 -3.96 -1.46
N LEU A 73 -10.68 -3.22 -1.08
CA LEU A 73 -9.48 -3.82 -0.50
C LEU A 73 -9.75 -4.43 0.87
N HIS A 74 -10.58 -3.79 1.69
CA HIS A 74 -11.03 -4.33 2.96
C HIS A 74 -11.74 -5.67 2.77
N ALA A 75 -12.70 -5.76 1.84
CA ALA A 75 -13.38 -7.01 1.49
C ALA A 75 -12.39 -8.08 0.99
N LYS A 76 -11.42 -7.71 0.13
CA LYS A 76 -10.39 -8.63 -0.34
C LYS A 76 -9.53 -9.18 0.80
N LEU A 77 -9.20 -8.35 1.79
CA LEU A 77 -8.43 -8.76 2.96
C LEU A 77 -9.20 -9.76 3.82
N ILE A 78 -10.49 -9.51 4.07
CA ILE A 78 -11.38 -10.43 4.80
C ILE A 78 -11.44 -11.79 4.08
N HIS A 79 -11.75 -11.80 2.79
CA HIS A 79 -11.81 -13.04 2.00
C HIS A 79 -10.47 -13.80 2.01
N THR A 80 -9.35 -13.08 1.94
CA THR A 80 -8.02 -13.70 2.04
C THR A 80 -7.79 -14.36 3.40
N GLN A 81 -8.25 -13.74 4.50
CA GLN A 81 -8.18 -14.34 5.82
C GLN A 81 -9.03 -15.61 5.91
N GLU A 82 -10.26 -15.59 5.40
CA GLU A 82 -11.17 -16.74 5.36
C GLU A 82 -10.56 -17.92 4.59
N GLU A 83 -10.06 -17.68 3.36
CA GLU A 83 -9.40 -18.72 2.56
C GLU A 83 -8.19 -19.33 3.29
N ILE A 84 -7.38 -18.50 3.95
CA ILE A 84 -6.22 -18.97 4.73
C ILE A 84 -6.69 -19.83 5.90
N MET A 85 -7.79 -19.46 6.56
CA MET A 85 -8.36 -20.24 7.67
C MET A 85 -8.93 -21.59 7.20
N GLU A 86 -9.64 -21.64 6.08
CA GLU A 86 -10.17 -22.88 5.51
C GLU A 86 -9.06 -23.84 5.07
N LYS A 87 -8.04 -23.32 4.37
CA LYS A 87 -6.84 -24.09 3.97
C LYS A 87 -6.07 -24.62 5.19
N ARG A 88 -6.21 -24.01 6.37
CA ARG A 88 -5.63 -24.52 7.62
C ARG A 88 -6.46 -25.63 8.22
N LYS A 89 -7.78 -25.45 8.39
CA LYS A 89 -8.67 -26.50 8.93
C LYS A 89 -8.49 -27.82 8.18
N THR A 90 -8.48 -27.75 6.84
CA THR A 90 -8.25 -28.92 5.97
C THR A 90 -6.85 -29.54 6.08
N ARG A 91 -5.84 -28.80 6.53
CA ARG A 91 -4.46 -29.30 6.77
C ARG A 91 -4.28 -29.85 8.19
N GLU A 92 -4.91 -29.24 9.18
CA GLU A 92 -4.90 -29.69 10.58
C GLU A 92 -5.67 -31.00 10.75
N GLU A 93 -6.78 -31.18 10.04
CA GLU A 93 -7.49 -32.47 9.92
C GLU A 93 -6.60 -33.57 9.33
N LYS A 94 -5.51 -33.22 8.63
CA LYS A 94 -4.58 -34.16 7.96
C LYS A 94 -3.25 -34.35 8.69
N ASN A 95 -2.87 -33.48 9.65
CA ASN A 95 -1.57 -33.52 10.33
C ASN A 95 -1.71 -33.20 11.84
N GLU A 96 -1.30 -34.13 12.71
CA GLU A 96 -1.41 -34.02 14.19
C GLU A 96 -0.43 -33.02 14.86
N ASN A 97 0.38 -32.26 14.11
CA ASN A 97 1.39 -31.38 14.71
C ASN A 97 0.86 -29.96 14.99
N LYS A 98 0.42 -29.78 16.25
CA LYS A 98 0.12 -28.51 16.91
C LYS A 98 1.42 -27.77 17.27
N ASN A 99 1.93 -26.96 16.36
CA ASN A 99 2.69 -25.76 16.72
C ASN A 99 2.93 -24.93 15.48
N ASN A 100 2.05 -23.97 15.21
CA ASN A 100 2.38 -22.89 14.30
C ASN A 100 1.84 -21.59 14.90
N ASN A 101 2.75 -20.74 15.39
CA ASN A 101 2.43 -19.35 15.66
C ASN A 101 2.19 -18.69 14.30
N VAL A 102 0.93 -18.66 13.83
CA VAL A 102 0.65 -18.25 12.45
C VAL A 102 0.36 -16.77 12.37
N SER A 103 1.16 -16.07 11.56
CA SER A 103 0.92 -14.65 11.25
C SER A 103 -0.45 -14.45 10.60
N LYS A 104 -1.34 -13.71 11.29
CA LYS A 104 -2.62 -13.23 10.76
C LYS A 104 -2.33 -12.07 9.81
N MET A 105 -2.75 -12.18 8.55
CA MET A 105 -2.63 -11.09 7.59
C MET A 105 -3.72 -10.05 7.88
N ASN A 106 -3.38 -8.97 8.58
CA ASN A 106 -4.32 -7.89 8.95
C ASN A 106 -4.08 -6.59 8.17
N LYS A 107 -3.23 -6.62 7.15
CA LYS A 107 -2.90 -5.43 6.34
C LYS A 107 -2.96 -5.78 4.86
N ILE A 108 -3.50 -4.86 4.07
CA ILE A 108 -3.51 -4.95 2.62
C ILE A 108 -3.09 -3.62 2.01
N PHE A 109 -2.31 -3.70 0.94
CA PHE A 109 -1.79 -2.59 0.18
C PHE A 109 -2.31 -2.70 -1.25
N GLY A 110 -3.05 -1.70 -1.71
CA GLY A 110 -3.48 -1.54 -3.09
C GLY A 110 -2.64 -0.52 -3.84
N ILE A 111 -2.13 -0.87 -5.01
CA ILE A 111 -1.53 0.08 -5.95
C ILE A 111 -2.51 0.37 -7.09
N LEU A 112 -2.76 1.65 -7.38
CA LEU A 112 -3.81 2.09 -8.31
C LEU A 112 -3.19 2.81 -9.52
N ASN A 113 -3.75 2.58 -10.72
CA ASN A 113 -3.32 3.23 -11.96
C ASN A 113 -3.94 4.62 -12.22
N PHE A 114 -4.97 5.01 -11.45
CA PHE A 114 -5.58 6.34 -11.52
C PHE A 114 -5.41 7.14 -10.21
N PRO A 115 -5.59 8.47 -10.24
CA PRO A 115 -5.68 9.31 -9.05
C PRO A 115 -6.75 8.82 -8.07
N ILE A 116 -6.46 8.95 -6.78
CA ILE A 116 -7.42 8.69 -5.70
C ILE A 116 -8.08 10.01 -5.32
N VAL A 117 -9.40 10.02 -5.23
CA VAL A 117 -10.19 11.23 -4.97
C VAL A 117 -11.29 10.95 -3.96
N SER A 118 -11.62 11.93 -3.13
CA SER A 118 -12.81 11.90 -2.27
C SER A 118 -13.63 13.16 -2.54
N ARG A 119 -14.96 13.01 -2.61
CA ARG A 119 -15.85 14.16 -2.82
C ARG A 119 -16.12 14.82 -1.47
N ASN A 120 -15.91 16.13 -1.39
CA ASN A 120 -16.28 16.86 -0.18
C ASN A 120 -17.82 16.85 -0.02
N PRO A 121 -18.36 16.50 1.15
CA PRO A 121 -19.81 16.36 1.33
C PRO A 121 -20.56 17.70 1.43
N TYR A 122 -19.85 18.81 1.66
CA TYR A 122 -20.43 20.13 1.88
C TYR A 122 -20.22 21.07 0.68
N LEU A 123 -19.11 20.90 -0.02
CA LEU A 123 -18.69 21.75 -1.12
C LEU A 123 -18.46 20.87 -2.35
N ASP A 124 -18.89 21.32 -3.53
CA ASP A 124 -18.85 20.49 -4.75
C ASP A 124 -17.45 20.45 -5.39
N PHE A 125 -16.46 20.00 -4.63
CA PHE A 125 -15.10 19.75 -5.10
C PHE A 125 -14.59 18.38 -4.65
N TYR A 126 -13.53 17.93 -5.31
CA TYR A 126 -12.84 16.68 -5.00
C TYR A 126 -11.49 16.95 -4.37
N GLU A 127 -11.23 16.31 -3.23
CA GLU A 127 -9.91 16.22 -2.63
C GLU A 127 -9.11 15.11 -3.32
N LYS A 128 -7.80 15.33 -3.49
CA LYS A 128 -6.90 14.39 -4.16
C LYS A 128 -5.88 13.84 -3.17
N PHE A 129 -5.67 12.52 -3.23
CA PHE A 129 -4.71 11.83 -2.38
C PHE A 129 -3.62 11.17 -3.22
N LEU A 130 -2.39 11.18 -2.70
CA LEU A 130 -1.25 10.45 -3.28
C LEU A 130 -1.30 8.99 -2.87
N GLY A 131 -1.43 8.78 -1.57
CA GLY A 131 -1.75 7.53 -0.91
C GLY A 131 -2.45 7.84 0.41
N ILE A 132 -3.05 6.81 1.01
CA ILE A 132 -3.68 6.92 2.31
C ILE A 132 -3.70 5.56 3.01
N GLN A 133 -3.75 5.63 4.33
CA GLN A 133 -4.01 4.51 5.21
C GLN A 133 -5.38 4.70 5.89
N GLN A 134 -6.25 3.69 5.81
CA GLN A 134 -7.54 3.65 6.48
C GLN A 134 -7.61 2.43 7.41
N ASP A 135 -8.14 2.63 8.61
CA ASP A 135 -8.31 1.58 9.63
C ASP A 135 -9.76 1.08 9.63
N PHE A 136 -9.91 -0.25 9.58
CA PHE A 136 -11.16 -0.98 9.74
C PHE A 136 -11.02 -1.90 10.96
N HIS A 137 -11.27 -1.36 12.15
CA HIS A 137 -10.95 -2.02 13.42
C HIS A 137 -9.47 -2.44 13.50
N GLU A 138 -9.20 -3.74 13.47
CA GLU A 138 -7.87 -4.35 13.53
C GLU A 138 -7.23 -4.56 12.14
N LEU A 139 -7.99 -4.31 11.08
CA LEU A 139 -7.54 -4.40 9.69
C LEU A 139 -7.08 -3.03 9.20
N LYS A 140 -5.98 -3.00 8.44
CA LYS A 140 -5.47 -1.77 7.84
C LYS A 140 -5.43 -1.89 6.32
N VAL A 141 -5.98 -0.89 5.66
CA VAL A 141 -5.93 -0.76 4.20
C VAL A 141 -5.00 0.40 3.87
N MET A 142 -4.01 0.15 3.02
CA MET A 142 -3.14 1.16 2.42
C MET A 142 -3.45 1.23 0.93
N VAL A 143 -3.47 2.44 0.38
CA VAL A 143 -3.60 2.66 -1.06
C VAL A 143 -2.55 3.65 -1.53
N LEU A 144 -2.04 3.44 -2.75
CA LEU A 144 -1.11 4.35 -3.40
C LEU A 144 -1.48 4.51 -4.88
N SER A 145 -1.70 5.74 -5.32
CA SER A 145 -1.84 6.06 -6.74
C SER A 145 -0.47 6.13 -7.42
N ILE A 146 -0.28 5.41 -8.53
CA ILE A 146 0.98 5.49 -9.29
C ILE A 146 1.06 6.73 -10.16
N LYS A 147 -0.10 7.31 -10.52
CA LYS A 147 -0.20 8.36 -11.54
C LYS A 147 0.70 9.57 -11.26
N PRO A 148 0.81 10.08 -10.02
CA PRO A 148 1.69 11.21 -9.71
C PRO A 148 3.20 10.89 -9.78
N PHE A 149 3.57 9.60 -9.84
CA PHE A 149 4.96 9.16 -9.86
C PHE A 149 5.47 8.80 -11.26
N GLU A 150 4.58 8.74 -12.26
CA GLU A 150 4.95 8.41 -13.64
C GLU A 150 6.06 9.32 -14.16
N ASP A 151 7.01 8.72 -14.87
CA ASP A 151 8.11 9.41 -15.52
C ASP A 151 8.49 8.64 -16.80
N ASN A 152 9.06 9.33 -17.78
CA ASN A 152 9.56 8.70 -19.00
C ASN A 152 10.79 7.83 -18.71
N ASP A 153 11.56 8.16 -17.67
CA ASP A 153 12.63 7.29 -17.18
C ASP A 153 12.08 6.25 -16.20
N GLU A 154 12.03 4.98 -16.62
CA GLU A 154 11.56 3.88 -15.78
C GLU A 154 12.31 3.76 -14.45
N LYS A 155 13.60 4.15 -14.38
CA LYS A 155 14.37 4.11 -13.13
C LYS A 155 13.90 5.16 -12.13
N VAL A 156 13.57 6.35 -12.63
CA VAL A 156 12.99 7.43 -11.82
C VAL A 156 11.62 6.99 -11.31
N PHE A 157 10.76 6.48 -12.20
CA PHE A 157 9.45 5.98 -11.81
C PHE A 157 9.53 4.84 -10.78
N GLU A 158 10.43 3.86 -10.99
CA GLU A 158 10.65 2.77 -10.03
C GLU A 158 11.10 3.29 -8.65
N LYS A 159 12.02 4.27 -8.62
CA LYS A 159 12.49 4.89 -7.37
C LYS A 159 11.38 5.63 -6.65
N ARG A 160 10.54 6.37 -7.38
CA ARG A 160 9.41 7.12 -6.81
C ARG A 160 8.36 6.20 -6.20
N LEU A 161 7.99 5.12 -6.91
CA LEU A 161 7.06 4.11 -6.40
C LEU A 161 7.61 3.37 -5.19
N PHE A 162 8.89 2.99 -5.22
CA PHE A 162 9.56 2.36 -4.10
C PHE A 162 9.44 3.20 -2.81
N LYS A 163 9.74 4.50 -2.90
CA LYS A 163 9.57 5.44 -1.78
C LYS A 163 8.11 5.53 -1.32
N GLY A 164 7.16 5.58 -2.26
CA GLY A 164 5.74 5.72 -1.95
C GLY A 164 5.21 4.51 -1.19
N ILE A 165 5.60 3.31 -1.61
CA ILE A 165 5.23 2.08 -0.91
C ILE A 165 5.84 2.06 0.50
N LEU A 166 7.11 2.44 0.67
CA LEU A 166 7.71 2.52 2.00
C LEU A 166 7.01 3.54 2.90
N HIS A 167 6.58 4.69 2.36
CA HIS A 167 5.85 5.72 3.09
C HIS A 167 4.53 5.18 3.67
N GLU A 168 3.68 4.62 2.83
CA GLU A 168 2.38 4.09 3.26
C GLU A 168 2.52 2.87 4.17
N VAL A 169 3.50 1.99 3.90
CA VAL A 169 3.83 0.89 4.82
C VAL A 169 4.26 1.46 6.18
N GLY A 170 5.07 2.52 6.21
CA GLY A 170 5.45 3.21 7.44
C GLY A 170 4.24 3.65 8.25
N HIS A 171 3.24 4.29 7.61
CA HIS A 171 1.99 4.66 8.25
C HIS A 171 1.23 3.46 8.82
N ALA A 172 1.13 2.35 8.08
CA ALA A 172 0.45 1.15 8.58
C ALA A 172 1.15 0.46 9.77
N PHE A 173 2.42 0.79 10.01
CA PHE A 173 3.17 0.40 11.20
C PHE A 173 3.35 1.54 12.20
N GLY A 174 2.52 2.59 12.12
CA GLY A 174 2.37 3.64 13.14
C GLY A 174 3.37 4.78 13.04
N LEU A 175 4.14 4.89 11.95
CA LEU A 175 4.97 6.07 11.73
C LEU A 175 4.10 7.27 11.35
N ASN A 176 4.39 8.42 11.94
CA ASN A 176 3.85 9.71 11.49
C ASN A 176 4.75 10.34 10.41
N HIS A 177 4.27 11.41 9.79
CA HIS A 177 5.11 12.22 8.90
C HIS A 177 6.38 12.70 9.61
N CYS A 178 7.47 12.75 8.85
CA CYS A 178 8.79 13.19 9.28
C CYS A 178 9.16 14.50 8.56
N GLN A 179 10.10 15.26 9.11
CA GLN A 179 10.64 16.47 8.48
C GLN A 179 12.08 16.31 7.99
N GLU A 180 12.75 15.22 8.36
CA GLU A 180 14.10 14.89 7.95
C GLU A 180 14.15 14.39 6.50
N ASP A 181 15.36 14.20 5.97
CA ASP A 181 15.55 13.43 4.74
C ASP A 181 15.15 11.96 4.99
N CYS A 182 13.93 11.60 4.63
CA CYS A 182 13.27 10.35 4.97
C CYS A 182 12.11 10.07 4.01
N VAL A 183 11.82 8.81 3.70
CA VAL A 183 10.60 8.43 2.96
C VAL A 183 9.31 8.86 3.65
N MET A 184 9.31 9.05 4.98
CA MET A 184 8.15 9.55 5.73
C MET A 184 7.97 11.08 5.64
N ASN A 185 8.82 11.80 4.91
CA ASN A 185 8.69 13.24 4.70
C ASN A 185 7.89 13.51 3.41
N PRO A 186 6.59 13.84 3.50
CA PRO A 186 5.76 14.02 2.32
C PRO A 186 6.25 15.21 1.49
N PRO A 187 6.36 15.08 0.16
CA PRO A 187 6.83 16.14 -0.70
C PRO A 187 5.69 17.14 -0.99
N LYS A 188 6.03 18.42 -1.16
CA LYS A 188 5.08 19.41 -1.72
C LYS A 188 5.01 19.30 -3.24
N VAL A 189 6.12 18.95 -3.88
CA VAL A 189 6.25 18.78 -5.33
C VAL A 189 7.11 17.56 -5.64
N ILE A 190 6.90 16.93 -6.80
CA ILE A 190 7.59 15.68 -7.16
C ILE A 190 9.12 15.82 -7.19
N GLY A 191 9.65 17.01 -7.50
CA GLY A 191 11.09 17.27 -7.45
C GLY A 191 11.68 17.13 -6.04
N GLU A 192 10.94 17.51 -4.99
CA GLU A 192 11.38 17.26 -3.61
C GLU A 192 11.44 15.76 -3.34
N TRP A 193 10.44 15.01 -3.83
CA TRP A 193 10.39 13.55 -3.69
C TRP A 193 11.62 12.88 -4.28
N ASP A 194 12.10 13.35 -5.43
CA ASP A 194 13.28 12.80 -6.10
C ASP A 194 14.57 13.00 -5.30
N LEU A 195 14.70 14.18 -4.67
CA LEU A 195 15.83 14.57 -3.83
C LEU A 195 15.85 13.85 -2.49
N ARG A 196 14.70 13.40 -1.96
CA ARG A 196 14.66 12.61 -0.72
C ARG A 196 15.47 11.32 -0.88
N ARG A 197 16.11 10.86 0.20
CA ARG A 197 16.67 9.52 0.25
C ARG A 197 15.58 8.47 0.06
N ASP A 198 15.97 7.32 -0.47
CA ASP A 198 15.14 6.14 -0.64
C ASP A 198 15.23 5.19 0.57
N ASP A 199 15.14 5.74 1.77
CA ASP A 199 15.24 4.99 3.03
C ASP A 199 14.54 5.75 4.17
N PHE A 200 14.25 5.04 5.27
CA PHE A 200 13.85 5.70 6.50
C PHE A 200 15.07 6.41 7.13
N CYS A 201 14.87 7.58 7.73
CA CYS A 201 15.89 8.15 8.63
C CYS A 201 16.03 7.27 9.88
N GLU A 202 17.12 7.44 10.64
CA GLU A 202 17.42 6.61 11.81
C GLU A 202 16.27 6.57 12.81
N ARG A 203 15.68 7.73 13.13
CA ARG A 203 14.54 7.84 14.05
C ARG A 203 13.34 7.00 13.59
N CYS A 204 12.90 7.20 12.34
CA CYS A 204 11.78 6.46 11.77
C CYS A 204 12.07 4.96 11.66
N PHE A 205 13.32 4.59 11.34
CA PHE A 205 13.72 3.18 11.24
C PHE A 205 13.68 2.47 12.59
N VAL A 206 14.19 3.10 13.66
CA VAL A 206 14.14 2.55 15.03
C VAL A 206 12.70 2.40 15.50
N GLU A 207 11.87 3.41 15.26
CA GLU A 207 10.44 3.37 15.60
C GLU A 207 9.69 2.27 14.84
N LEU A 208 9.93 2.15 13.52
CA LEU A 208 9.36 1.08 12.70
C LEU A 208 9.73 -0.29 13.25
N LYS A 209 11.01 -0.51 13.54
CA LYS A 209 11.51 -1.78 14.07
C LYS A 209 10.87 -2.12 15.41
N ARG A 210 10.64 -1.12 16.28
CA ARG A 210 9.93 -1.30 17.55
C ARG A 210 8.47 -1.68 17.32
N ASN A 211 7.76 -0.94 16.47
CA ASN A 211 6.32 -1.13 16.26
C ASN A 211 5.99 -2.46 15.57
N VAL A 212 6.88 -2.96 14.70
CA VAL A 212 6.71 -4.28 14.06
C VAL A 212 6.96 -5.41 15.07
N LYS A 213 7.96 -5.27 15.96
CA LYS A 213 8.27 -6.29 16.98
C LYS A 213 7.28 -6.33 18.14
N TRP A 214 6.77 -5.18 18.57
CA TRP A 214 5.79 -5.09 19.66
C TRP A 214 4.50 -5.88 19.40
N LYS A 215 4.19 -6.18 18.13
CA LYS A 215 3.04 -7.00 17.75
C LYS A 215 3.31 -8.52 17.77
N GLU A 216 4.55 -8.96 18.04
CA GLU A 216 4.91 -10.39 18.13
C GLU A 216 4.77 -10.98 19.54
N ASP A 217 4.40 -10.18 20.55
CA ASP A 217 4.13 -10.57 21.94
C ASP A 217 2.62 -10.49 22.28
#